data_AF-A0AB34VE98-F1
#
_entry.id   AF-A0AB34VE98-F1
#
_cell.length_a   1.000
_cell.length_b   1.000
_cell.length_c   1.000
_cell.angle_alpha   90.00
_cell.angle_beta   90.00
_cell.angle_gamma   90.00
#
_symmetry.space_group_name_H-M   'P 1'
#
loop_
_entity.id
_entity.type
_entity.pdbx_description
1 polymer ?
#
loop_
_entity_poly.entity_id
_entity_poly.type
_entity_poly.pdbx_seq_one_letter_code
_entity_poly.pdbx_strand_id
1 'polypeptide(L)'
;MNLHLPAFPITNLIAVFIEIIYFLYTQEHKGYMMSNSKITTTDAGIPVASDEHSLSVGPDGPLVLHDHYLIEQMANFNRERIPERQPHAKGSGAFGFFEV
;
A
#
# COMPACT_ATOMS: atom_id res chain seq x y z
N MET A 1 38.82 46.33 -19.28
CA MET A 1 37.48 46.84 -18.95
C MET A 1 36.92 45.93 -17.86
N ASN A 2 36.70 46.48 -16.67
CA ASN A 2 36.31 45.74 -15.47
C ASN A 2 34.88 45.21 -15.63
N LEU A 3 34.69 43.88 -15.62
CA LEU A 3 33.39 43.28 -15.36
C LEU A 3 33.21 43.17 -13.84
N HIS A 4 32.45 44.12 -13.30
CA HIS A 4 32.05 44.20 -11.90
C HIS A 4 30.98 43.13 -11.63
N LEU A 5 31.39 42.01 -11.04
CA LEU A 5 30.47 41.01 -10.47
C LEU A 5 29.89 41.58 -9.16
N PRO A 6 28.56 41.61 -8.96
CA PRO A 6 27.98 42.10 -7.72
C PRO A 6 28.28 41.11 -6.58
N ALA A 7 29.01 41.60 -5.57
CA ALA A 7 29.24 40.91 -4.32
C ALA A 7 27.89 40.70 -3.61
N PHE A 8 27.39 39.46 -3.56
CA PHE A 8 26.24 39.12 -2.74
C PHE A 8 26.67 39.10 -1.26
N PRO A 9 26.01 39.88 -0.38
CA PRO A 9 26.39 39.95 1.03
C PRO A 9 26.06 38.62 1.74
N ILE A 10 26.95 38.23 2.64
CA ILE A 10 26.97 36.95 3.39
C ILE A 10 25.70 36.77 4.25
N THR A 11 24.91 37.83 4.46
CA THR A 11 23.61 37.81 5.15
C THR A 11 22.54 36.98 4.43
N ASN A 12 22.65 36.79 3.11
CA ASN A 12 21.72 35.94 2.35
C ASN A 12 21.93 34.44 2.58
N LEU A 13 23.11 34.03 3.05
CA LEU A 13 23.43 32.61 3.25
C LEU A 13 22.60 32.00 4.39
N ILE A 14 22.38 32.76 5.47
CA ILE A 14 21.56 32.33 6.62
C ILE A 14 20.08 32.22 6.20
N ALA A 15 19.58 33.16 5.40
CA ALA A 15 18.21 33.12 4.90
C ALA A 15 17.98 31.92 3.97
N VAL A 16 18.93 31.63 3.08
CA VAL A 16 18.87 30.45 2.18
C VAL A 16 18.97 29.14 2.97
N PHE A 17 19.80 29.10 4.02
CA PHE A 17 19.91 27.91 4.87
C PHE A 17 18.62 27.64 5.66
N ILE A 18 17.97 28.70 6.17
CA ILE A 18 16.68 28.60 6.85
C ILE A 18 15.58 28.15 5.87
N GLU A 19 15.49 28.74 4.68
CA GLU A 19 14.57 28.30 3.61
C GLU A 19 14.77 26.83 3.23
N ILE A 20 16.02 26.38 3.07
CA ILE A 20 16.34 24.98 2.78
C ILE A 20 15.89 24.07 3.93
N ILE A 21 16.08 24.47 5.19
CA ILE A 21 15.61 23.70 6.35
C ILE A 21 14.09 23.63 6.39
N TYR A 22 13.39 24.75 6.18
CA TYR A 22 11.91 24.76 6.13
C TYR A 22 11.36 23.97 4.93
N PHE A 23 12.05 24.01 3.79
CA PHE A 23 11.70 23.23 2.60
C PHE A 23 11.91 21.74 2.84
N LEU A 24 13.05 21.33 3.41
CA LEU A 24 13.31 19.94 3.79
C LEU A 24 12.33 19.44 4.85
N TYR A 25 12.02 20.26 5.86
CA TYR A 25 11.02 19.95 6.87
C TYR A 25 9.63 19.78 6.24
N THR A 26 9.26 20.62 5.27
CA THR A 26 7.98 20.50 4.55
C THR A 26 7.89 19.22 3.70
N GLN A 27 9.00 18.80 3.10
CA GLN A 27 9.04 17.57 2.30
C GLN A 27 8.91 16.30 3.15
N GLU A 28 9.43 16.30 4.38
CA GLU A 28 9.29 15.18 5.32
C GLU A 28 7.83 14.93 5.72
N HIS A 29 7.04 15.97 5.98
CA HIS A 29 5.63 15.83 6.41
C HIS A 29 4.67 15.43 5.28
N LYS A 30 4.97 15.75 4.02
CA LYS A 30 4.15 15.34 2.87
C LYS A 30 4.22 13.84 2.58
N GLY A 31 5.32 13.18 2.95
CA GLY A 31 5.50 11.74 2.76
C GLY A 31 4.58 10.88 3.63
N TYR A 32 4.03 11.43 4.71
CA TYR A 32 3.21 10.65 5.65
C TYR A 32 1.70 10.68 5.33
N MET A 33 1.18 11.72 4.67
CA MET A 33 -0.26 11.89 4.45
C MET A 33 -0.80 11.20 3.18
N MET A 34 0.04 10.47 2.45
CA MET A 34 -0.33 9.76 1.21
C MET A 34 0.17 8.32 1.19
N SER A 35 -0.02 7.58 2.28
CA SER A 35 -0.06 6.12 2.15
C SER A 35 -1.36 5.76 1.45
N ASN A 36 -1.29 5.31 0.20
CA ASN A 36 -2.38 4.59 -0.46
C ASN A 36 -2.48 3.20 0.20
N SER A 37 -2.79 3.16 1.50
CA SER A 37 -3.03 1.93 2.24
C SER A 37 -4.43 1.49 1.88
N LYS A 38 -4.51 0.61 0.89
CA LYS A 38 -5.76 -0.07 0.55
C LYS A 38 -6.23 -0.80 1.82
N ILE A 39 -7.40 -0.42 2.32
CA ILE A 39 -8.02 -1.08 3.47
C ILE A 39 -8.43 -2.50 3.08
N THR A 40 -8.16 -3.47 3.96
CA THR A 40 -8.66 -4.83 3.80
C THR A 40 -10.14 -4.86 4.17
N THR A 41 -10.94 -5.55 3.36
CA THR A 41 -12.39 -5.61 3.51
C THR A 41 -12.90 -7.04 3.45
N THR A 42 -14.06 -7.28 4.05
CA THR A 42 -14.87 -8.50 3.80
C THR A 42 -15.42 -8.50 2.38
N ASP A 43 -16.04 -9.61 1.93
CA ASP A 43 -16.72 -9.69 0.62
C ASP A 43 -17.92 -8.73 0.55
N ALA A 44 -18.47 -8.35 1.71
CA ALA A 44 -19.51 -7.32 1.83
C ALA A 44 -18.95 -5.88 1.76
N GLY A 45 -17.63 -5.71 1.62
CA GLY A 45 -16.97 -4.40 1.57
C GLY A 45 -16.82 -3.70 2.91
N ILE A 46 -17.01 -4.41 4.03
CA ILE A 46 -16.87 -3.86 5.38
C ILE A 46 -15.38 -3.81 5.73
N PRO A 47 -14.84 -2.68 6.23
CA PRO A 47 -13.44 -2.61 6.65
C PRO A 47 -13.17 -3.55 7.82
N VAL A 48 -12.06 -4.28 7.73
CA VAL A 48 -11.65 -5.27 8.72
C VAL A 48 -10.71 -4.64 9.75
N ALA A 49 -10.81 -5.06 11.01
CA ALA A 49 -9.98 -4.54 12.10
C ALA A 49 -8.52 -5.05 12.06
N SER A 50 -8.31 -6.32 11.71
CA SER A 50 -6.98 -6.94 11.58
C SER A 50 -7.04 -8.12 10.60
N ASP A 51 -6.02 -8.26 9.75
CA ASP A 51 -5.87 -9.40 8.82
C ASP A 51 -4.88 -10.45 9.35
N GLU A 52 -3.97 -10.07 10.24
CA GLU A 52 -2.91 -10.93 10.76
C GLU A 52 -3.34 -11.74 11.99
N HIS A 53 -4.44 -11.35 12.63
CA HIS A 53 -4.86 -11.91 13.91
C HIS A 53 -6.34 -12.31 13.91
N SER A 54 -6.59 -13.52 14.39
CA SER A 54 -7.93 -14.05 14.65
C SER A 54 -8.51 -13.54 15.97
N LEU A 55 -9.83 -13.44 16.08
CA LEU A 55 -10.52 -13.08 17.30
C LEU A 55 -10.60 -14.26 18.29
N SER A 56 -9.98 -14.10 19.45
CA SER A 56 -9.92 -15.08 20.53
C SER A 56 -10.40 -14.53 21.87
N VAL A 57 -10.75 -15.40 22.82
CA VAL A 57 -11.05 -15.01 24.21
C VAL A 57 -9.75 -14.80 24.99
N GLY A 58 -9.06 -13.68 24.72
CA GLY A 58 -7.74 -13.36 25.28
C GLY A 58 -6.58 -13.87 24.40
N PRO A 59 -5.32 -13.51 24.72
CA PRO A 59 -4.16 -13.77 23.84
C PRO A 59 -3.96 -15.25 23.51
N ASP A 60 -4.13 -16.14 24.47
CA ASP A 60 -3.99 -17.60 24.32
C ASP A 60 -5.34 -18.34 24.47
N GLY A 61 -6.44 -17.62 24.23
CA GLY A 61 -7.79 -18.17 24.35
C GLY A 61 -8.24 -18.96 23.12
N PRO A 62 -9.34 -19.72 23.23
CA PRO A 62 -9.96 -20.36 22.07
C PRO A 62 -10.48 -19.31 21.07
N LEU A 63 -10.52 -19.70 19.80
CA LEU A 63 -11.12 -18.90 18.73
C LEU A 63 -12.64 -18.84 18.87
N VAL A 64 -13.20 -17.69 18.57
CA VAL A 64 -14.64 -17.43 18.69
C VAL A 64 -15.31 -17.58 17.33
N LEU A 65 -16.44 -18.30 17.27
CA LEU A 65 -17.23 -18.43 16.03
C LEU A 65 -17.85 -17.12 15.52
N HIS A 66 -17.82 -16.06 16.33
CA HIS A 66 -18.26 -14.72 15.96
C HIS A 66 -17.27 -14.01 15.03
N ASP A 67 -16.06 -14.54 14.86
CA ASP A 67 -15.10 -14.08 13.87
C ASP A 67 -15.55 -14.45 12.46
N HIS A 68 -16.49 -13.68 11.92
CA HIS A 68 -17.03 -13.90 10.58
C HIS A 68 -15.96 -13.70 9.49
N TYR A 69 -15.03 -12.77 9.69
CA TYR A 69 -13.98 -12.48 8.71
C TYR A 69 -13.02 -13.66 8.53
N LEU A 70 -12.56 -14.26 9.63
CA LEU A 70 -11.72 -15.46 9.57
C LEU A 70 -12.44 -16.63 8.86
N ILE A 71 -13.71 -16.86 9.22
CA ILE A 71 -14.50 -17.96 8.65
C ILE A 71 -14.68 -17.77 7.15
N GLU A 72 -14.95 -16.54 6.72
CA GLU A 72 -15.09 -16.14 5.32
C GLU A 72 -13.81 -16.39 4.52
N GLN A 73 -12.64 -15.96 5.03
CA GLN A 73 -11.36 -16.22 4.37
C GLN A 73 -11.08 -17.73 4.21
N MET A 74 -11.29 -18.52 5.27
CA MET A 74 -11.11 -19.97 5.20
C MET A 74 -12.11 -20.64 4.25
N ALA A 75 -13.35 -20.16 4.24
CA ALA A 75 -14.41 -20.63 3.34
C ALA A 75 -14.06 -20.37 1.87
N ASN A 76 -13.49 -19.21 1.56
CA ASN A 76 -13.08 -18.85 0.21
C ASN A 76 -11.86 -19.66 -0.23
N PHE A 77 -10.84 -19.79 0.64
CA PHE A 77 -9.67 -20.61 0.37
C PHE A 77 -10.03 -22.07 0.07
N ASN A 78 -10.91 -22.67 0.88
CA ASN A 78 -11.34 -24.06 0.70
C ASN A 78 -12.08 -24.31 -0.62
N ARG A 79 -12.58 -23.25 -1.28
CA ARG A 79 -13.37 -23.32 -2.52
C ARG A 79 -12.65 -22.75 -3.74
N GLU A 80 -11.35 -22.47 -3.64
CA GLU A 80 -10.58 -21.90 -4.75
C GLU A 80 -10.39 -22.91 -5.91
N ARG A 81 -10.35 -24.20 -5.59
CA ARG A 81 -10.12 -25.24 -6.59
C ARG A 81 -11.38 -25.54 -7.37
N ILE A 82 -11.30 -25.35 -8.68
CA ILE A 82 -12.26 -25.86 -9.67
C ILE A 82 -11.67 -27.04 -10.44
N PRO A 83 -12.50 -27.94 -11.00
CA PRO A 83 -12.01 -29.03 -11.84
C PRO A 83 -11.20 -28.52 -13.04
N GLU A 84 -10.14 -29.24 -13.37
CA GLU A 84 -9.26 -28.96 -14.51
C GLU A 84 -9.86 -29.38 -15.86
N ARG A 85 -9.32 -28.83 -16.96
CA ARG A 85 -9.75 -29.16 -18.34
C ARG A 85 -9.17 -30.52 -18.78
N GLN A 86 -9.99 -31.33 -19.45
CA GLN A 86 -9.61 -32.61 -20.05
C GLN A 86 -9.77 -32.57 -21.59
N PRO A 87 -8.72 -32.67 -22.45
CA PRO A 87 -7.27 -32.60 -22.23
C PRO A 87 -6.71 -31.15 -22.20
N HIS A 88 -5.39 -31.00 -22.07
CA HIS A 88 -4.66 -29.71 -21.95
C HIS A 88 -4.91 -28.93 -20.64
N ALA A 89 -4.89 -29.64 -19.50
CA ALA A 89 -4.98 -29.02 -18.17
C ALA A 89 -3.90 -27.96 -17.89
N LYS A 90 -2.74 -28.05 -18.56
CA LYS A 90 -1.60 -27.12 -18.43
C LYS A 90 -1.44 -26.27 -19.69
N GLY A 91 -1.47 -24.95 -19.52
CA GLY A 91 -1.21 -23.97 -20.58
C GLY A 91 -1.05 -22.56 -20.00
N SER A 92 -0.53 -21.64 -20.80
CA SER A 92 -0.47 -20.20 -20.51
C SER A 92 -1.13 -19.42 -21.65
N GLY A 93 -1.70 -18.26 -21.33
CA GLY A 93 -2.34 -17.38 -22.31
C GLY A 93 -1.58 -16.08 -22.50
N ALA A 94 -1.70 -15.48 -23.68
CA ALA A 94 -1.26 -14.12 -23.98
C ALA A 94 -2.36 -13.38 -24.75
N PHE A 95 -2.49 -12.08 -24.53
CA PHE A 95 -3.41 -11.23 -25.28
C PHE A 95 -2.71 -10.70 -26.54
N GLY A 96 -3.47 -10.49 -27.62
CA GLY A 96 -2.96 -9.95 -28.87
C GLY A 96 -4.10 -9.57 -29.81
N PHE A 97 -3.77 -8.98 -30.95
CA PHE A 97 -4.69 -8.70 -32.03
C PHE A 97 -4.14 -9.29 -33.33
N PHE A 98 -5.03 -9.65 -34.25
CA PHE A 98 -4.67 -10.19 -35.55
C PHE A 98 -5.11 -9.21 -36.64
N GLU A 99 -4.20 -8.87 -37.55
CA GLU A 99 -4.41 -7.99 -38.70
C GLU A 99 -3.99 -8.75 -39.97
N VAL A 100 -4.74 -8.58 -41.06
CA VAL A 100 -4.61 -9.33 -42.33
C VAL A 100 -3.80 -8.56 -43.36
#